data_AF-A0A970WDP9-F1
#
_entry.id   AF-A0A970WDP9-F1
#
_cell.length_a   1.000
_cell.length_b   1.000
_cell.length_c   1.000
_cell.angle_alpha   90.00
_cell.angle_beta   90.00
_cell.angle_gamma   90.00
#
_symmetry.space_group_name_H-M   'P 1'
#
loop_
_entity.id
_entity.type
_entity.pdbx_description
1 polymer ?
#
loop_
_entity_poly.entity_id
_entity_poly.type
_entity_poly.pdbx_seq_one_letter_code
_entity_poly.pdbx_strand_id
1 'polypeptide(L)'
;MAKWIQLMDEGNYVLDFVQESDGSRVLLLRESGQPAHPNAVFESAVYLGADLRCWADSGSLTDHVCLRDGSGFVEEAHGGWMTKAEFDFWRLPPEARNAIPPEDVPWVNGIPPATPPK
;
A
#
# COMPACT_ATOMS: atom_id res chain seq x y z
N MET A 1 -0.83 -2.52 11.99
CA MET A 1 -1.84 -1.54 12.46
C MET A 1 -1.31 -0.16 12.12
N ALA A 2 -1.92 0.53 11.14
CA ALA A 2 -1.49 1.88 10.75
C ALA A 2 -1.59 2.82 11.96
N LYS A 3 -0.54 3.61 12.19
CA LYS A 3 -0.51 4.56 13.31
C LYS A 3 -1.23 5.83 12.86
N TRP A 4 -2.54 5.82 13.00
CA TRP A 4 -3.39 6.99 12.74
C TRP A 4 -3.00 8.08 13.74
N ILE A 5 -2.13 8.99 13.33
CA ILE A 5 -2.00 10.30 13.98
C ILE A 5 -3.42 10.89 14.01
N GLN A 6 -3.77 11.65 15.06
CA GLN A 6 -5.05 12.33 15.18
C GLN A 6 -5.42 13.01 13.86
N LEU A 7 -6.27 12.34 13.07
CA LEU A 7 -6.80 12.88 11.84
C LEU A 7 -7.65 14.07 12.23
N MET A 8 -7.45 15.21 11.58
CA MET A 8 -8.37 16.33 11.63
C MET A 8 -9.39 16.10 10.52
N ASP A 9 -10.68 16.22 10.82
CA ASP A 9 -11.73 15.90 9.84
C ASP A 9 -11.60 16.74 8.56
N GLU A 10 -11.25 18.02 8.68
CA GLU A 10 -11.04 18.93 7.55
C GLU A 10 -9.61 18.89 6.96
N GLY A 11 -8.73 18.06 7.53
CA GLY A 11 -7.35 17.94 7.06
C GLY A 11 -7.26 17.19 5.73
N ASN A 12 -6.30 17.57 4.89
CA ASN A 12 -5.98 16.85 3.66
C ASN A 12 -4.76 15.97 3.89
N TYR A 13 -4.86 14.69 3.54
CA TYR A 13 -3.83 13.70 3.82
C TYR A 13 -3.49 12.86 2.59
N VAL A 14 -2.29 12.29 2.62
CA VAL A 14 -1.76 11.34 1.64
C VAL A 14 -1.26 10.12 2.41
N LEU A 15 -1.48 8.93 1.85
CA LEU A 15 -0.87 7.69 2.32
C LEU A 15 0.41 7.45 1.53
N ASP A 16 1.52 7.39 2.26
CA ASP A 16 2.81 6.96 1.76
C ASP A 16 2.88 5.44 1.84
N PHE A 17 3.09 4.80 0.70
CA PHE A 17 3.29 3.37 0.57
C PHE A 17 4.77 3.11 0.74
N VAL A 18 5.18 2.74 1.94
CA VAL A 18 6.59 2.59 2.28
C VAL A 18 7.04 1.15 2.10
N GLN A 19 8.20 0.97 1.47
CA GLN A 19 8.90 -0.32 1.38
C GLN A 19 10.33 -0.15 1.91
N GLU A 20 10.64 -0.88 2.98
CA GLU A 20 11.97 -0.95 3.54
C GLU A 20 12.88 -1.91 2.74
N SER A 21 14.19 -1.77 2.91
CA SER A 21 15.18 -2.57 2.18
C SER A 21 15.11 -4.09 2.43
N ASP A 22 14.47 -4.51 3.53
CA ASP A 22 14.22 -5.91 3.88
C ASP A 22 12.91 -6.46 3.28
N GLY A 23 12.19 -5.66 2.49
CA GLY A 23 10.90 -6.01 1.90
C GLY A 23 9.71 -5.78 2.85
N SER A 24 9.93 -5.25 4.06
CA SER A 24 8.85 -4.86 4.97
C SER A 24 8.07 -3.69 4.37
N ARG A 25 6.74 -3.72 4.52
CA ARG A 25 5.84 -2.72 3.95
C ARG A 25 4.88 -2.19 4.98
N VAL A 26 4.69 -0.87 4.97
CA VAL A 26 3.75 -0.18 5.86
C VAL A 26 3.09 0.98 5.12
N LEU A 27 1.85 1.26 5.48
CA LEU A 27 1.17 2.49 5.10
C LEU A 27 1.43 3.55 6.18
N LEU A 28 1.98 4.69 5.76
CA LEU A 28 2.15 5.86 6.64
C LEU A 28 1.24 6.98 6.19
N LEU A 29 0.54 7.58 7.14
CA LEU A 29 -0.31 8.73 6.89
C LEU A 29 0.51 10.02 7.06
N ARG A 30 0.35 10.95 6.12
CA ARG A 30 1.01 12.25 6.12
C ARG A 30 0.05 13.36 5.72
N GLU A 31 0.20 14.55 6.31
CA GLU A 31 -0.53 15.75 5.86
C GLU A 31 -0.07 16.19 4.46
N SER A 32 -1.03 16.55 3.61
CA SER A 32 -0.76 17.04 2.27
C SER A 32 0.13 18.29 2.33
N GLY A 33 1.21 18.29 1.53
CA GLY A 33 2.21 19.37 1.51
C GLY A 33 3.44 19.13 2.40
N GLN A 34 3.41 18.16 3.31
CA GLN A 34 4.62 17.69 4.01
C GLN A 34 5.49 16.83 3.08
N PRO A 35 6.80 16.69 3.30
CA PRO A 35 7.63 15.79 2.50
C PRO A 35 7.26 14.32 2.70
N ALA A 36 7.26 13.53 1.63
CA ALA A 36 7.04 12.09 1.68
C ALA A 36 8.11 11.37 2.52
N HIS A 37 7.74 10.21 3.07
CA HIS A 37 8.70 9.35 3.73
C HIS A 37 9.85 8.98 2.77
N PRO A 38 11.13 8.95 3.21
CA PRO A 38 12.27 8.67 2.33
C PRO A 38 12.18 7.34 1.57
N ASN A 39 11.50 6.37 2.16
CA ASN A 39 11.29 5.04 1.59
C ASN A 39 9.88 4.86 0.97
N ALA A 40 9.15 5.96 0.74
CA ALA A 40 7.88 5.92 0.03
C ALA A 40 8.12 5.56 -1.44
N VAL A 41 7.50 4.48 -1.89
CA VAL A 41 7.60 3.99 -3.27
C VAL A 41 6.38 4.37 -4.10
N PHE A 42 5.23 4.53 -3.44
CA PHE A 42 4.05 5.16 -4.01
C PHE A 42 3.43 6.16 -3.03
N GLU A 43 2.59 7.03 -3.58
CA GLU A 43 1.73 7.92 -2.83
C GLU A 43 0.28 7.65 -3.25
N SER A 44 -0.67 7.80 -2.34
CA SER A 44 -2.08 7.84 -2.70
C SER A 44 -2.47 9.16 -3.38
N ALA A 45 -3.72 9.25 -3.86
CA ALA A 45 -4.36 10.55 -4.03
C ALA A 45 -4.50 11.29 -2.69
N VAL A 46 -4.90 12.56 -2.73
CA VAL A 46 -5.20 13.35 -1.53
C VAL A 46 -6.61 13.04 -1.06
N TYR A 47 -6.77 12.79 0.23
CA TYR A 47 -8.06 12.47 0.86
C TYR A 47 -8.34 13.35 2.07
N LEU A 48 -9.62 13.55 2.34
CA LEU A 48 -10.08 14.24 3.54
C LEU A 48 -9.88 13.33 4.77
N GLY A 49 -9.50 13.91 5.91
CA GLY A 49 -9.26 13.15 7.13
C GLY A 49 -10.50 12.43 7.65
N ALA A 50 -11.68 13.04 7.49
CA ALA A 50 -12.95 12.40 7.83
C ALA A 50 -13.21 11.12 7.01
N ASP A 51 -12.90 11.14 5.72
CA ASP A 51 -13.09 10.00 4.82
C ASP A 51 -12.14 8.86 5.19
N LEU A 52 -10.84 9.17 5.37
CA LEU A 52 -9.84 8.17 5.76
C LEU A 52 -10.18 7.51 7.10
N ARG A 53 -10.66 8.27 8.08
CA ARG A 53 -11.11 7.74 9.36
C ARG A 53 -12.28 6.77 9.17
N CYS A 54 -13.28 7.19 8.39
CA CYS A 54 -14.45 6.37 8.12
C CYS A 54 -14.07 5.03 7.48
N TRP A 55 -13.21 5.06 6.45
CA TRP A 55 -12.80 3.86 5.71
C TRP A 55 -11.86 2.96 6.51
N ALA A 56 -11.01 3.52 7.36
CA ALA A 56 -10.17 2.76 8.27
C ALA A 56 -11.01 2.03 9.32
N ASP A 57 -12.00 2.72 9.92
CA ASP A 57 -12.86 2.16 10.95
C ASP A 57 -13.81 1.08 10.40
N SER A 58 -14.24 1.20 9.14
CA SER A 58 -15.06 0.19 8.45
C SER A 58 -14.24 -0.95 7.85
N GLY A 59 -12.91 -0.82 7.76
CA GLY A 59 -12.04 -1.77 7.06
C GLY A 59 -12.22 -1.75 5.53
N SER A 60 -12.73 -0.66 4.95
CA SER A 60 -12.93 -0.50 3.50
C SER A 60 -11.92 0.43 2.85
N LEU A 61 -10.76 0.64 3.47
CA LEU A 61 -9.70 1.52 2.98
C LEU A 61 -9.29 1.18 1.54
N THR A 62 -9.12 -0.10 1.21
CA THR A 62 -8.72 -0.58 -0.12
C THR A 62 -9.77 -0.34 -1.21
N ASP A 63 -11.03 -0.12 -0.82
CA ASP A 63 -12.13 0.11 -1.77
C ASP A 63 -12.23 1.58 -2.21
N HIS A 64 -11.60 2.49 -1.46
CA HIS A 64 -11.71 3.94 -1.65
C HIS A 64 -10.38 4.64 -1.91
N VAL A 65 -9.28 4.09 -1.38
CA VAL A 65 -7.94 4.64 -1.55
C VAL A 65 -7.29 4.04 -2.80
N CYS A 66 -6.81 4.91 -3.67
CA CYS A 66 -6.02 4.57 -4.84
C CYS A 66 -4.64 5.23 -4.76
N LEU A 67 -3.68 4.62 -5.43
CA LEU A 67 -2.41 5.25 -5.75
C LEU A 67 -2.64 6.50 -6.61
N ARG A 68 -1.66 7.41 -6.63
CA ARG A 68 -1.74 8.69 -7.34
C ARG A 68 -1.93 8.54 -8.85
N ASP A 69 -1.53 7.41 -9.43
CA ASP A 69 -1.78 7.05 -10.83
C ASP A 69 -3.17 6.45 -11.08
N GLY A 70 -3.99 6.32 -10.03
CA GLY A 70 -5.35 5.75 -10.07
C GLY A 70 -5.40 4.24 -9.87
N SER A 71 -4.26 3.55 -9.72
CA SER A 71 -4.25 2.11 -9.50
C SER A 71 -4.63 1.74 -8.07
N GLY A 72 -5.22 0.55 -7.90
CA GLY A 72 -5.62 0.02 -6.59
C GLY A 72 -4.51 -0.80 -5.91
N PHE A 73 -4.68 -1.02 -4.61
CA PHE A 73 -3.80 -1.86 -3.79
C PHE A 73 -4.64 -2.79 -2.91
N VAL A 74 -3.96 -3.74 -2.26
CA VAL A 74 -4.55 -4.67 -1.28
C VAL A 74 -3.82 -4.49 0.04
N GLU A 75 -4.55 -4.47 1.15
CA GLU A 75 -3.99 -4.46 2.51
C GLU A 75 -3.84 -5.90 3.02
N GLU A 76 -2.70 -6.22 3.62
CA GLU A 76 -2.41 -7.50 4.25
C GLU A 76 -2.76 -7.44 5.76
N ALA A 77 -2.99 -8.60 6.39
CA ALA A 77 -3.54 -8.73 7.74
C ALA A 77 -2.73 -8.04 8.88
N HIS A 78 -1.58 -7.45 8.59
CA HIS A 78 -0.74 -6.72 9.53
C HIS A 78 -0.59 -5.21 9.23
N GLY A 79 -1.33 -4.69 8.25
CA GLY A 79 -1.21 -3.30 7.76
C GLY A 79 -0.07 -3.11 6.75
N GLY A 80 0.40 -4.22 6.19
CA GLY A 80 1.24 -4.21 4.99
C GLY A 80 0.38 -3.98 3.75
N TRP A 81 1.00 -3.66 2.63
CA TRP A 81 0.29 -3.39 1.39
C TRP A 81 0.96 -4.12 0.21
N MET A 82 0.16 -4.41 -0.81
CA MET A 82 0.62 -4.99 -2.07
C MET A 82 -0.06 -4.29 -3.24
N THR A 83 0.65 -4.12 -4.34
CA THR A 83 -0.03 -3.72 -5.58
C THR A 83 -0.97 -4.84 -6.04
N LYS A 84 -1.99 -4.49 -6.82
CA LYS A 84 -2.89 -5.51 -7.38
C LYS A 84 -2.17 -6.55 -8.23
N ALA A 85 -1.13 -6.13 -8.97
CA ALA A 85 -0.30 -7.01 -9.78
C ALA A 85 0.46 -8.04 -8.93
N GLU A 86 1.05 -7.63 -7.82
CA GLU A 86 1.72 -8.56 -6.89
C GLU A 86 0.74 -9.53 -6.26
N PHE A 87 -0.43 -9.04 -5.85
CA PHE A 87 -1.48 -9.90 -5.28
C PHE A 87 -1.95 -10.95 -6.29
N ASP A 88 -2.17 -10.55 -7.55
CA ASP A 88 -2.57 -11.48 -8.60
C ASP A 88 -1.45 -12.47 -8.97
N PHE A 89 -0.17 -12.06 -8.91
CA PHE A 89 0.96 -12.97 -9.03
C PHE A 89 0.93 -14.05 -7.95
N TRP A 90 0.69 -13.70 -6.68
CA TRP A 90 0.61 -14.69 -5.59
C TRP A 90 -0.54 -15.68 -5.73
N ARG A 91 -1.61 -15.30 -6.42
CA ARG A 91 -2.76 -16.18 -6.69
C ARG A 91 -2.52 -17.20 -7.80
N LEU A 92 -1.43 -17.06 -8.56
CA LEU A 92 -1.06 -18.03 -9.57
C LEU A 92 -0.65 -19.37 -8.92
N PRO A 93 -0.99 -20.51 -9.55
CA PRO A 93 -0.47 -21.81 -9.15
C PRO A 93 1.07 -21.81 -9.11
N PRO A 94 1.72 -22.60 -8.22
CA PRO A 94 3.18 -22.64 -8.12
C PRO A 94 3.88 -22.89 -9.46
N GLU A 95 3.35 -23.76 -10.31
CA GLU A 95 3.88 -24.05 -11.64
C GLU A 95 3.85 -22.83 -12.57
N ALA A 96 2.80 -22.00 -12.48
CA ALA A 96 2.67 -20.80 -13.29
C ALA A 96 3.59 -19.68 -12.78
N ARG A 97 3.75 -19.54 -11.46
CA ARG A 97 4.70 -18.58 -10.87
C ARG A 97 6.14 -18.91 -11.23
N ASN A 98 6.51 -20.19 -11.13
CA ASN A 98 7.87 -20.65 -11.41
C ASN A 98 8.25 -20.54 -12.90
N ALA A 99 7.26 -20.42 -13.79
CA ALA A 99 7.47 -20.19 -15.22
C ALA A 99 7.72 -18.72 -15.57
N ILE A 100 7.46 -17.78 -14.66
CA ILE A 100 7.70 -16.34 -14.87
C ILE A 100 9.18 -16.03 -14.59
N PRO A 101 9.91 -15.42 -15.53
CA PRO A 101 11.28 -14.99 -15.30
C PRO A 101 11.39 -14.07 -14.07
N PRO A 102 12.45 -14.16 -13.24
CA PRO A 102 12.61 -13.32 -12.06
C PRO A 102 12.48 -11.82 -12.31
N GLU A 103 12.92 -11.35 -13.48
CA GLU A 103 12.83 -9.96 -13.94
C GLU A 103 11.41 -9.50 -14.28
N ASP A 104 10.51 -10.44 -14.59
CA ASP A 104 9.12 -10.18 -14.95
C ASP A 104 8.17 -10.31 -13.74
N VAL A 105 8.70 -10.68 -12.57
CA VAL A 105 7.92 -10.73 -11.34
C VAL A 105 7.59 -9.30 -10.91
N PRO A 106 6.33 -8.97 -10.57
CA PRO A 106 5.87 -7.59 -10.37
C PRO A 106 6.30 -6.99 -9.03
N TRP A 107 7.47 -7.38 -8.49
CA TRP A 107 7.98 -6.84 -7.25
C TRP A 107 8.25 -5.36 -7.35
N VAL A 108 7.63 -4.60 -6.44
CA VAL A 108 7.95 -3.18 -6.30
C VAL A 108 9.44 -3.05 -5.99
N ASN A 109 10.12 -2.22 -6.79
CA ASN A 109 11.57 -2.02 -6.78
C ASN A 109 12.41 -3.30 -6.90
N GLY A 110 11.86 -4.39 -7.45
CA GLY A 110 12.54 -5.68 -7.55
C GLY A 110 12.72 -6.40 -6.20
N ILE A 111 12.10 -5.91 -5.13
CA ILE A 111 12.20 -6.48 -3.78
C ILE A 111 10.87 -7.18 -3.43
N PRO A 112 10.89 -8.50 -3.16
CA PRO A 112 9.68 -9.21 -2.77
C PRO A 112 9.17 -8.69 -1.41
N PRO A 113 7.85 -8.79 -1.14
CA PRO A 113 7.34 -8.53 0.20
C PRO A 113 7.96 -9.51 1.20
N ALA A 114 8.27 -9.04 2.42
CA ALA A 114 8.88 -9.84 3.47
C ALA A 114 8.03 -11.08 3.85
N THR A 115 6.71 -10.96 3.72
CA THR A 115 5.75 -12.04 3.95
C THR A 115 4.84 -12.22 2.74
N PRO A 116 4.56 -13.46 2.30
CA PRO A 116 3.53 -13.69 1.30
C PRO A 116 2.15 -13.30 1.88
N PRO A 117 1.21 -12.87 1.02
CA PRO A 117 -0.15 -12.60 1.46
C PRO A 117 -0.79 -13.88 2.02
N LYS A 118 -1.58 -13.73 3.08
CA LYS A 118 -2.36 -14.83 3.69
C LYS A 118 -3.63 -15.13 2.92
#